data_AF-A0AA90T3Y8-F1
#
_entry.id   AF-A0AA90T3Y8-F1
#
_cell.length_a   1.000
_cell.length_b   1.000
_cell.length_c   1.000
_cell.angle_alpha   90.00
_cell.angle_beta   90.00
_cell.angle_gamma   90.00
#
_symmetry.space_group_name_H-M   'P 1'
#
loop_
_entity.id
_entity.type
_entity.pdbx_description
1 polymer ?
#
loop_
_entity_poly.entity_id
_entity_poly.type
_entity_poly.pdbx_seq_one_letter_code
_entity_poly.pdbx_strand_id
1 'polypeptide(L)'
;MDTVDLLMKILIAVIVIVIIASLLTIAAKGKASSVRTGAYRQRKIMTDNELEFFGRLVIALPEYYVFPQVAMTALLEAASTDKRKSHSDRLRIAQQRADYVVCAKNCDLVAVVELDDRTHSKTKDK
;
A
#
# COMPACT_ATOMS: atom_id res chain seq x y z
N MET A 1 23.82 55.14 35.52
CA MET A 1 23.44 54.08 34.57
C MET A 1 23.92 54.58 33.24
N ASP A 2 25.07 54.08 32.84
CA ASP A 2 25.90 54.77 31.88
C ASP A 2 25.29 54.57 30.50
N THR A 3 25.42 55.57 29.64
CA THR A 3 24.84 55.54 28.29
C THR A 3 25.32 54.30 27.51
N VAL A 4 26.52 53.80 27.83
CA VAL A 4 27.09 52.54 27.35
C VAL A 4 26.34 51.29 27.81
N ASP A 5 25.88 51.24 29.07
CA ASP A 5 25.07 50.12 29.59
C ASP A 5 23.70 50.08 28.95
N LEU A 6 23.10 51.26 28.72
CA LEU A 6 21.82 51.37 28.04
C LEU A 6 21.96 50.93 26.57
N LEU A 7 23.04 51.34 25.89
CA LEU A 7 23.33 50.93 24.52
C LEU A 7 23.55 49.40 24.41
N MET A 8 24.28 48.81 25.35
CA MET A 8 24.53 47.37 25.39
C MET A 8 23.24 46.56 25.62
N LYS A 9 22.34 47.02 26.50
CA LYS A 9 21.03 46.38 26.73
C LYS A 9 20.13 46.45 25.49
N ILE A 10 20.11 47.59 24.80
CA ILE A 10 19.36 47.75 23.54
C ILE A 10 19.91 46.79 22.47
N LEU A 11 21.24 46.69 22.33
CA LEU A 11 21.87 45.79 21.38
C LEU A 11 21.50 44.32 21.65
N ILE A 12 21.56 43.87 22.91
CA ILE A 12 21.17 42.51 23.29
C ILE A 12 19.69 42.27 22.99
N ALA A 13 18.81 43.22 23.32
CA ALA A 13 17.38 43.08 23.05
C ALA A 13 17.08 42.94 21.55
N VAL A 14 17.77 43.71 20.69
CA VAL A 14 17.63 43.60 19.23
C VAL A 14 18.09 42.24 18.73
N ILE A 15 19.23 41.73 19.22
CA ILE A 15 19.74 40.41 18.84
C ILE A 15 18.74 39.31 19.23
N VAL A 16 18.18 39.37 20.43
CA VAL A 16 17.18 38.40 20.90
C VAL A 16 15.92 38.42 20.03
N ILE A 17 15.44 39.61 19.66
CA ILE A 17 14.26 39.76 18.79
C ILE A 17 14.53 39.15 17.41
N VAL A 18 15.72 39.39 16.83
CA VAL A 18 16.10 38.82 15.53
C VAL A 18 16.18 37.29 15.60
N ILE A 19 16.75 36.73 16.67
CA ILE A 19 16.82 35.28 16.87
C ILE A 19 15.41 34.69 16.98
N ILE A 20 14.52 35.28 17.78
CA ILE A 20 13.13 34.80 17.93
C ILE A 20 12.39 34.86 16.59
N ALA A 21 12.50 35.97 15.85
CA ALA A 21 11.90 36.10 14.53
C ALA A 21 12.42 35.04 13.56
N SER A 22 13.74 34.79 13.56
CA SER A 22 14.35 33.75 12.71
C SER A 22 13.80 32.35 13.05
N LEU A 23 13.69 32.00 14.34
CA LEU A 23 13.15 30.72 14.79
C LEU A 23 11.68 30.55 14.41
N LEU A 24 10.88 31.60 14.53
CA LEU A 24 9.47 31.59 14.13
C LEU A 24 9.30 31.35 12.62
N THR A 25 10.16 31.95 11.78
CA THR A 25 10.09 31.74 10.32
C THR A 25 10.49 30.31 9.90
N ILE A 26 11.44 29.69 10.60
CA ILE A 26 11.84 28.30 10.37
C ILE A 26 10.73 27.34 10.79
N ALA A 27 10.13 27.57 11.97
CA ALA A 27 9.02 26.77 12.47
C ALA A 27 7.77 26.86 11.58
N ALA A 28 7.49 28.03 11.00
CA ALA A 28 6.36 28.23 10.09
C ALA A 28 6.57 27.52 8.74
N LYS A 29 7.79 27.48 8.21
CA LYS A 29 8.10 26.80 6.93
C LYS A 29 7.99 25.27 7.02
N GLY A 30 8.12 24.68 8.22
CA GLY A 30 7.98 23.23 8.43
C GLY A 30 6.54 22.68 8.38
N LYS A 31 5.53 23.55 8.28
CA LYS A 31 4.10 23.20 8.32
C LYS A 31 3.35 23.44 7.00
N ALA A 32 4.06 23.52 5.88
CA ALA A 32 3.41 23.35 4.58
C ALA A 32 3.08 21.86 4.39
N SER A 33 2.01 21.41 5.04
CA SER A 33 1.42 20.11 4.73
C SER A 33 1.07 20.12 3.24
N SER A 34 1.84 19.39 2.44
CA SER A 34 1.51 19.15 1.05
C SER A 34 0.08 18.65 1.00
N VAL A 35 -0.83 19.45 0.44
CA VAL A 35 -2.16 18.97 0.10
C VAL A 35 -1.94 17.84 -0.90
N ARG A 36 -2.12 16.59 -0.45
CA ARG A 36 -1.94 15.39 -1.28
C ARG A 36 -2.97 15.44 -2.40
N THR A 37 -2.57 15.97 -3.54
CA THR A 37 -3.38 15.99 -4.75
C THR A 37 -3.52 14.56 -5.27
N GLY A 38 -4.68 13.94 -4.99
CA GLY A 38 -5.14 12.67 -5.56
C GLY A 38 -4.49 11.41 -4.99
N ALA A 39 -5.09 10.79 -3.96
CA ALA A 39 -4.56 9.58 -3.33
C ALA A 39 -4.84 8.28 -4.12
N TYR A 40 -5.84 8.26 -5.01
CA TYR A 40 -6.32 7.05 -5.66
C TYR A 40 -6.68 7.32 -7.13
N ARG A 41 -6.43 6.32 -7.99
CA ARG A 41 -6.89 6.30 -9.38
C ARG A 41 -7.54 4.95 -9.66
N GLN A 42 -8.53 4.92 -10.54
CA GLN A 42 -9.11 3.68 -11.03
C GLN A 42 -8.05 2.90 -11.84
N ARG A 43 -8.07 1.57 -11.72
CA ARG A 43 -7.28 0.65 -12.55
C ARG A 43 -8.19 -0.42 -13.15
N LYS A 44 -7.76 -1.04 -14.25
CA LYS A 44 -8.38 -2.29 -14.72
C LYS A 44 -8.28 -3.35 -13.62
N ILE A 45 -9.34 -4.15 -13.47
CA ILE A 45 -9.36 -5.24 -12.48
C ILE A 45 -8.42 -6.37 -12.94
N MET A 46 -8.42 -6.66 -14.25
CA MET A 46 -7.66 -7.72 -14.89
C MET A 46 -6.89 -7.20 -16.11
N THR A 47 -5.84 -7.90 -16.50
CA THR A 47 -5.19 -7.75 -17.82
C THR A 47 -6.12 -8.25 -18.94
N ASP A 48 -5.79 -7.96 -20.20
CA ASP A 48 -6.62 -8.39 -21.32
C ASP A 48 -6.58 -9.93 -21.50
N ASN A 49 -5.44 -10.58 -21.20
CA ASN A 49 -5.29 -12.04 -21.19
C ASN A 49 -6.12 -12.68 -20.07
N GLU A 50 -6.05 -12.13 -18.86
CA GLU A 50 -6.89 -12.57 -17.75
C GLU A 50 -8.38 -12.42 -18.08
N LEU A 51 -8.79 -11.28 -18.62
CA LEU A 51 -10.20 -11.05 -18.98
C LEU A 51 -10.71 -12.05 -20.03
N GLU A 52 -9.89 -12.37 -21.04
CA GLU A 52 -10.24 -13.39 -22.03
C GLU A 52 -10.38 -14.77 -21.38
N PHE A 53 -9.41 -15.16 -20.56
CA PHE A 53 -9.45 -16.45 -19.86
C PHE A 53 -10.63 -16.55 -18.90
N PHE A 54 -10.94 -15.48 -18.17
CA PHE A 54 -12.11 -15.39 -17.29
C PHE A 54 -13.39 -15.70 -18.06
N GLY A 55 -13.57 -15.10 -19.24
CA GLY A 55 -14.73 -15.37 -20.10
C GLY A 55 -14.83 -16.85 -20.48
N ARG A 56 -13.71 -17.48 -20.86
CA ARG A 56 -13.66 -18.92 -21.17
C ARG A 56 -14.01 -19.77 -19.94
N LEU A 57 -13.50 -19.41 -18.77
CA LEU A 57 -13.73 -20.14 -17.52
C LEU A 57 -15.20 -20.09 -17.10
N VAL A 58 -15.85 -18.93 -17.21
CA VAL A 58 -17.29 -18.77 -16.91
C VAL A 58 -18.15 -19.59 -17.86
N ILE A 59 -17.81 -19.63 -19.16
CA ILE A 59 -18.54 -20.45 -20.15
C ILE A 59 -18.33 -21.95 -19.88
N ALA A 60 -17.11 -22.35 -19.53
CA ALA A 60 -16.78 -23.75 -19.29
C ALA A 60 -17.38 -24.30 -17.98
N LEU A 61 -17.66 -23.42 -17.00
CA LEU A 61 -18.12 -23.78 -15.66
C LEU A 61 -19.47 -23.13 -15.31
N PRO A 62 -20.55 -23.37 -16.07
CA PRO A 62 -21.84 -22.69 -15.87
C PRO A 62 -22.48 -22.98 -14.50
N GLU A 63 -22.20 -24.17 -13.97
CA GLU A 63 -22.72 -24.64 -12.67
C GLU A 63 -21.88 -24.17 -11.47
N TYR A 64 -20.84 -23.37 -11.68
CA TYR A 64 -19.99 -22.84 -10.60
C TYR A 64 -20.05 -21.31 -10.54
N TYR A 65 -19.50 -20.75 -9.47
CA TYR A 65 -19.17 -19.33 -9.39
C TYR A 65 -17.66 -19.16 -9.62
N VAL A 66 -17.29 -18.14 -10.39
CA VAL A 66 -15.90 -17.80 -10.67
C VAL A 66 -15.64 -16.39 -10.13
N PHE A 67 -14.72 -16.26 -9.18
CA PHE A 67 -14.32 -14.99 -8.58
C PHE A 67 -12.91 -14.63 -9.06
N PRO A 68 -12.72 -13.54 -9.82
CA PRO A 68 -11.40 -13.10 -10.23
C PRO A 68 -10.68 -12.30 -9.13
N GLN A 69 -9.35 -12.34 -9.14
CA GLN A 69 -8.46 -11.48 -8.35
C GLN A 69 -8.72 -11.55 -6.83
N VAL A 70 -8.85 -12.76 -6.28
CA VAL A 70 -9.21 -12.97 -4.87
C VAL A 70 -7.98 -12.86 -3.97
N ALA A 71 -8.08 -12.08 -2.89
CA ALA A 71 -6.99 -11.94 -1.92
C ALA A 71 -6.72 -13.27 -1.21
N MET A 72 -5.45 -13.65 -1.06
CA MET A 72 -5.09 -14.91 -0.39
C MET A 72 -5.56 -14.95 1.07
N THR A 73 -5.65 -13.80 1.74
CA THR A 73 -6.19 -13.69 3.10
C THR A 73 -7.70 -13.96 3.21
N ALA A 74 -8.42 -14.04 2.09
CA ALA A 74 -9.82 -14.48 2.08
C ALA A 74 -9.95 -16.01 1.97
N LEU A 75 -8.88 -16.70 1.60
CA LEU A 75 -8.84 -18.15 1.40
C LEU A 75 -8.08 -18.87 2.52
N LEU A 76 -7.09 -18.21 3.11
CA LEU A 76 -6.16 -18.80 4.07
C LEU A 76 -6.05 -17.94 5.33
N GLU A 77 -5.88 -18.64 6.44
CA GLU A 77 -5.63 -18.07 7.75
C GLU A 77 -4.32 -18.62 8.32
N ALA A 78 -3.65 -17.84 9.16
CA ALA A 78 -2.45 -18.32 9.83
C ALA A 78 -2.82 -19.32 10.93
N ALA A 79 -2.34 -20.56 10.80
CA ALA A 79 -2.70 -21.66 11.72
C ALA A 79 -2.01 -21.60 13.10
N SER A 80 -1.00 -20.74 13.29
CA SER A 80 -0.26 -20.68 14.54
C SER A 80 -1.08 -19.99 15.65
N THR A 81 -1.07 -20.57 16.85
CA THR A 81 -1.62 -19.95 18.07
C THR A 81 -0.68 -18.89 18.67
N ASP A 82 0.60 -18.87 18.28
CA ASP A 82 1.53 -17.80 18.64
C ASP A 82 1.19 -16.52 17.85
N LYS A 83 0.88 -15.45 18.56
CA LYS A 83 0.44 -14.18 17.95
C LYS A 83 1.47 -13.56 17.02
N ARG A 84 2.77 -13.63 17.34
CA ARG A 84 3.82 -13.01 16.52
C ARG A 84 4.03 -13.82 15.25
N LYS A 85 4.08 -15.14 15.35
CA LYS A 85 4.20 -16.05 14.20
C LYS A 85 2.97 -15.93 13.30
N SER A 86 1.77 -15.99 13.87
CA SER A 86 0.51 -15.81 13.15
C SER A 86 0.46 -14.48 12.39
N HIS A 87 0.87 -13.39 13.03
CA HIS A 87 0.96 -12.09 12.37
C HIS A 87 1.96 -12.07 11.21
N SER A 88 3.15 -12.66 11.42
CA SER A 88 4.16 -12.77 10.37
C SER A 88 3.69 -13.61 9.18
N ASP A 89 3.02 -14.74 9.42
CA ASP A 89 2.48 -15.61 8.38
C ASP A 89 1.37 -14.92 7.58
N ARG A 90 0.45 -14.22 8.26
CA ARG A 90 -0.58 -13.42 7.60
C ARG A 90 0.01 -12.32 6.71
N LEU A 91 1.09 -11.67 7.14
CA LEU A 91 1.75 -10.64 6.33
C LEU A 91 2.38 -11.20 5.05
N ARG A 92 2.85 -12.46 5.05
CA ARG A 92 3.40 -13.11 3.85
C ARG A 92 2.37 -13.20 2.72
N ILE A 93 1.12 -13.50 3.07
CA ILE A 93 0.03 -13.69 2.09
C ILE A 93 -0.79 -12.40 1.84
N ALA A 94 -0.63 -11.36 2.66
CA ALA A 94 -1.46 -10.15 2.62
C ALA A 94 -1.40 -9.37 1.30
N GLN A 95 -0.31 -9.53 0.54
CA GLN A 95 -0.13 -8.87 -0.76
C GLN A 95 -0.38 -9.80 -1.95
N GLN A 96 -0.68 -11.08 -1.69
CA GLN A 96 -0.90 -12.08 -2.72
C GLN A 96 -2.37 -12.14 -3.11
N ARG A 97 -2.62 -12.41 -4.39
CA ARG A 97 -3.94 -12.63 -4.96
C ARG A 97 -3.88 -13.85 -5.87
N ALA A 98 -4.92 -14.66 -5.83
CA ALA A 98 -5.18 -15.67 -6.84
C ALA A 98 -5.91 -15.04 -8.03
N ASP A 99 -5.53 -15.43 -9.25
CA ASP A 99 -6.19 -14.94 -10.45
C ASP A 99 -7.66 -15.32 -10.50
N TYR A 100 -8.01 -16.57 -10.17
CA TYR A 100 -9.39 -17.02 -10.06
C TYR A 100 -9.62 -18.01 -8.93
N VAL A 101 -10.81 -17.92 -8.34
CA VAL A 101 -11.35 -18.90 -7.40
C VAL A 101 -12.67 -19.43 -7.94
N VAL A 102 -12.77 -20.75 -8.03
CA VAL A 102 -13.98 -21.45 -8.43
C VAL A 102 -14.67 -22.01 -7.21
N CYS A 103 -15.95 -21.69 -7.03
CA CYS A 103 -16.78 -22.21 -5.96
C CYS A 103 -18.01 -22.94 -6.49
N ALA A 104 -18.48 -23.95 -5.75
CA ALA A 104 -19.79 -24.55 -5.98
C ALA A 104 -20.91 -23.54 -5.68
N LYS A 105 -22.17 -23.85 -6.04
CA LYS A 105 -23.30 -22.91 -5.84
C LYS A 105 -23.61 -22.60 -4.37
N ASN A 106 -23.12 -23.42 -3.43
CA ASN A 106 -23.16 -23.15 -2.00
C ASN A 106 -21.95 -22.32 -1.49
N CYS A 107 -21.12 -21.81 -2.41
CA CYS A 107 -19.90 -21.05 -2.17
C CYS A 107 -18.72 -21.84 -1.57
N ASP A 108 -18.78 -23.17 -1.52
CA ASP A 108 -17.63 -23.98 -1.13
C ASP A 108 -16.51 -23.86 -2.17
N LEU A 109 -15.27 -23.68 -1.71
CA LEU A 109 -14.08 -23.61 -2.55
C LEU A 109 -13.85 -24.94 -3.27
N VAL A 110 -13.80 -24.90 -4.60
CA VAL A 110 -13.57 -26.07 -5.45
C VAL A 110 -12.16 -26.05 -6.04
N ALA A 111 -11.74 -24.89 -6.55
CA ALA A 111 -10.42 -24.74 -7.15
C ALA A 111 -9.90 -23.31 -7.03
N VAL A 112 -8.57 -23.19 -7.02
CA VAL A 112 -7.85 -21.93 -7.22
C VAL A 112 -7.07 -22.08 -8.53
N VAL A 113 -7.18 -21.09 -9.42
CA VAL A 113 -6.57 -21.12 -10.76
C VAL A 113 -5.67 -19.90 -10.88
N GLU A 114 -4.40 -20.14 -11.21
CA GLU A 114 -3.41 -19.11 -11.55
C GLU A 114 -3.06 -19.23 -13.02
N LEU A 115 -2.91 -18.10 -13.71
CA LEU A 115 -2.40 -18.07 -15.07
C LEU A 115 -0.88 -17.98 -15.03
N ASP A 116 -0.22 -19.00 -15.58
CA ASP A 116 1.22 -18.91 -15.82
C ASP A 116 1.45 -17.96 -17.01
N ASP A 117 1.80 -16.71 -16.70
CA ASP A 117 2.23 -15.78 -17.72
C ASP A 117 3.50 -16.34 -18.36
N ARG A 118 3.42 -16.66 -19.67
CA ARG A 118 4.57 -16.98 -20.53
C ARG A 118 5.45 -15.75 -20.74
N THR A 119 5.95 -15.17 -19.66
CA THR A 119 6.99 -14.13 -19.64
C THR A 119 8.29 -14.64 -19.02
N HIS A 120 8.41 -15.95 -18.77
CA HIS A 120 9.71 -16.59 -18.64
C HIS A 120 10.45 -16.59 -19.99
N SER A 121 11.06 -15.45 -20.33
CA SER A 121 12.29 -15.46 -21.09
C SER A 121 13.26 -16.38 -20.34
N LYS A 122 13.49 -17.58 -20.89
CA LYS A 122 14.59 -18.47 -20.54
C LYS A 122 15.92 -17.78 -20.85
N THR A 123 16.30 -16.82 -20.03
CA THR A 123 17.60 -16.16 -20.10
C THR A 123 18.08 -15.94 -18.69
N LYS A 124 18.45 -17.05 -18.05
CA LYS A 124 19.60 -17.20 -17.15
C LYS A 124 19.69 -18.66 -16.70
N ASP A 125 19.90 -19.54 -17.68
CA ASP A 125 20.81 -20.66 -17.46
C ASP A 125 22.21 -20.13 -17.70
N LYS A 126 22.95 -19.89 -16.62
CA LYS A 126 24.42 -19.89 -16.57
C LYS A 126 24.87 -20.13 -15.14
#